data_AF-A0AAD7JJE0-F1
#
_entry.id   AF-A0AAD7JJE0-F1
#
_cell.length_a   1.000
_cell.length_b   1.000
_cell.length_c   1.000
_cell.angle_alpha   90.00
_cell.angle_beta   90.00
_cell.angle_gamma   90.00
#
_symmetry.space_group_name_H-M   'P 1'
#
loop_
_entity.id
_entity.type
_entity.pdbx_description
1 polymer ?
#
loop_
_entity_poly.entity_id
_entity_poly.type
_entity_poly.pdbx_seq_one_letter_code
_entity_poly.pdbx_strand_id
1 'polypeptide(L)'
;SLLWLASKVEEGLLFFDNADDPNINLNDFIPQCNHGNIIITSRNPGMCVHAGSNSLVSEMEEEDAVALLLKSALQKATVHTEQIAAEIVKSLHHLALAIVQAGAFISKSRNLDGCLALYTKNQARLLSEKPSQSHDCYAHTVYTTWQMSFDRLTPPAAMFLQHCSFLHYNGISEEIFSYASKYQFPSDGSSKEELQKPLEFLSHFVEPTGEWDSLRFLGATNEVQSYSLISFDAEKKLFFIHPFVHSWTSPKPEISGMPRFGKSGQAPLPSPYMSAPGPPSPCMVDIWPGFPFPR
;
A
#
# COMPACT_ATOMS: atom_id res chain seq x y z
N SER A 1 9.48 22.78 -20.53
CA SER A 1 10.43 21.75 -21.01
C SER A 1 11.53 21.59 -19.98
N LEU A 2 12.14 20.41 -19.86
CA LEU A 2 13.27 20.19 -18.93
C LEU A 2 14.46 21.11 -19.22
N LEU A 3 14.70 21.40 -20.51
CA LEU A 3 15.67 22.40 -20.96
C LEU A 3 15.41 23.79 -20.39
N TRP A 4 14.14 24.20 -20.25
CA TRP A 4 13.81 25.48 -19.63
C TRP A 4 14.14 25.49 -18.15
N LEU A 5 13.84 24.41 -17.42
CA LEU A 5 14.19 24.27 -16.01
C LEU A 5 15.72 24.27 -15.82
N ALA A 6 16.45 23.48 -16.62
CA ALA A 6 17.91 23.42 -16.59
C ALA A 6 18.59 24.74 -17.02
N SER A 7 17.88 25.62 -17.73
CA SER A 7 18.40 26.93 -18.16
C SER A 7 18.26 28.03 -17.12
N LYS A 8 17.55 27.78 -16.01
CA LYS A 8 17.45 28.73 -14.91
C LYS A 8 18.73 28.69 -14.07
N VAL A 9 19.10 29.82 -13.48
CA VAL A 9 20.32 29.92 -12.63
C VAL A 9 19.94 29.91 -11.14
N GLU A 10 18.65 30.00 -10.84
CA GLU A 10 18.12 30.03 -9.48
C GLU A 10 18.02 28.62 -8.88
N GLU A 11 18.20 28.52 -7.57
CA GLU A 11 17.97 27.28 -6.83
C GLU A 11 16.48 26.92 -6.88
N GLY A 12 16.13 25.92 -7.68
CA GLY A 12 14.78 25.37 -7.77
C GLY A 12 14.58 24.13 -6.90
N LEU A 13 13.34 23.85 -6.53
CA LEU A 13 12.94 22.57 -5.94
C LEU A 13 12.00 21.84 -6.90
N LEU A 14 12.37 20.60 -7.26
CA LEU A 14 11.53 19.71 -8.06
C LEU A 14 10.97 18.61 -7.16
N PHE A 15 9.64 18.48 -7.15
CA PHE A 15 8.94 17.48 -6.36
C PHE A 15 8.30 16.47 -7.31
N PHE A 16 8.78 15.23 -7.29
CA PHE A 16 8.15 14.10 -7.95
C PHE A 16 7.25 13.39 -6.95
N ASP A 17 5.95 13.65 -7.05
CA ASP A 17 4.97 13.00 -6.19
C ASP A 17 4.54 11.65 -6.77
N ASN A 18 4.50 10.61 -5.94
CA ASN A 18 3.95 9.30 -6.26
C ASN A 18 4.60 8.66 -7.52
N ALA A 19 5.94 8.74 -7.61
CA ALA A 19 6.74 8.17 -8.68
C ALA A 19 6.85 6.64 -8.56
N ASP A 20 5.72 5.95 -8.62
CA ASP A 20 5.61 4.52 -8.28
C ASP A 20 5.79 3.59 -9.48
N ASP A 21 5.53 4.06 -10.70
CA ASP A 21 5.43 3.20 -11.87
C ASP A 21 6.81 2.64 -12.27
N PRO A 22 7.05 1.32 -12.13
CA PRO A 22 8.36 0.74 -12.45
C PRO A 22 8.67 0.77 -13.94
N ASN A 23 7.69 1.03 -14.81
CA ASN A 23 7.88 1.12 -16.26
C ASN A 23 8.32 2.52 -16.71
N ILE A 24 8.32 3.50 -15.80
CA ILE A 24 8.73 4.87 -16.09
C ILE A 24 10.17 5.06 -15.61
N ASN A 25 11.06 5.40 -16.55
CA ASN A 25 12.41 5.81 -16.20
C ASN A 25 12.42 7.28 -15.76
N LEU A 26 12.52 7.52 -14.44
CA LEU A 26 12.46 8.87 -13.89
C LEU A 26 13.60 9.77 -14.39
N ASN A 27 14.73 9.19 -14.81
CA ASN A 27 15.86 9.95 -15.36
C ASN A 27 15.48 10.79 -16.59
N ASP A 28 14.48 10.34 -17.35
CA ASP A 28 14.00 11.06 -18.54
C ASP A 28 13.28 12.38 -18.18
N PHE A 29 12.91 12.54 -16.91
CA PHE A 29 12.21 13.70 -16.37
C PHE A 29 13.09 14.56 -15.45
N ILE A 30 14.34 14.17 -15.19
CA ILE A 30 15.27 14.92 -14.34
C ILE A 30 16.06 15.91 -15.21
N PRO A 31 15.98 17.24 -14.96
CA PRO A 31 16.77 18.22 -15.67
C PRO A 31 18.27 17.98 -15.47
N GLN A 32 19.01 17.87 -16.58
CA GLN A 32 20.46 17.68 -16.55
C GLN A 32 21.14 19.00 -16.20
N CYS A 33 21.26 19.30 -14.91
CA CYS A 33 21.86 20.51 -14.37
C CYS A 33 22.52 20.23 -13.02
N ASN A 34 23.39 21.14 -12.58
CA ASN A 34 24.13 21.05 -11.32
C ASN A 34 23.56 21.94 -10.20
N HIS A 35 22.35 22.46 -10.42
CA HIS A 35 21.65 23.34 -9.48
C HIS A 35 20.25 22.79 -9.22
N GLY A 36 19.71 23.14 -8.05
CA GLY A 36 18.38 22.71 -7.63
C GLY A 36 18.38 21.44 -6.79
N ASN A 37 17.26 21.24 -6.10
CA ASN A 37 17.02 20.13 -5.19
C ASN A 37 15.87 19.29 -5.72
N ILE A 38 15.93 17.97 -5.52
CA ILE A 38 14.88 17.04 -5.95
C ILE A 38 14.39 16.28 -4.73
N ILE A 39 13.08 16.24 -4.55
CA ILE A 39 12.42 15.36 -3.59
C ILE A 39 11.54 14.40 -4.38
N ILE A 40 11.66 13.11 -4.10
CA ILE A 40 10.89 12.04 -4.73
C ILE A 40 10.10 11.35 -3.62
N THR A 41 8.78 11.29 -3.75
CA THR A 41 7.94 10.38 -2.96
C THR A 41 7.60 9.18 -3.85
N SER A 42 7.85 7.98 -3.36
CA SER A 42 7.58 6.76 -4.10
C SER A 42 7.41 5.57 -3.17
N ARG A 43 6.52 4.67 -3.56
CA ARG A 43 6.35 3.32 -3.03
C ARG A 43 7.29 2.32 -3.69
N ASN A 44 7.93 2.68 -4.80
CA ASN A 44 8.87 1.82 -5.48
C ASN A 44 10.28 2.02 -4.91
N PRO A 45 10.84 1.05 -4.15
CA PRO A 45 12.19 1.18 -3.60
C PRO A 45 13.27 1.28 -4.68
N GLY A 46 12.97 0.87 -5.92
CA GLY A 46 13.84 1.08 -7.07
C GLY A 46 14.12 2.55 -7.38
N MET A 47 13.31 3.49 -6.90
CA MET A 47 13.57 4.93 -7.08
C MET A 47 14.77 5.44 -6.29
N CYS A 48 15.25 4.69 -5.29
CA CYS A 48 16.43 5.06 -4.50
C CYS A 48 17.69 5.24 -5.37
N VAL A 49 17.74 4.68 -6.58
CA VAL A 49 18.86 4.87 -7.52
C VAL A 49 19.03 6.34 -7.95
N HIS A 50 17.97 7.14 -7.85
CA HIS A 50 17.97 8.57 -8.21
C HIS A 50 18.26 9.49 -7.02
N ALA A 51 18.39 8.96 -5.80
CA ALA A 51 18.46 9.76 -4.59
C ALA A 51 19.87 9.71 -3.97
N GLY A 52 20.42 10.88 -3.61
CA GLY A 52 21.66 10.97 -2.83
C GLY A 52 21.48 10.56 -1.37
N SER A 53 20.25 10.64 -0.86
CA SER A 53 19.82 10.18 0.46
C SER A 53 18.37 9.70 0.37
N ASN A 54 18.02 8.65 1.10
CA ASN A 54 16.64 8.17 1.19
C ASN A 54 16.23 8.01 2.65
N SER A 55 14.92 7.99 2.89
CA SER A 55 14.34 7.71 4.19
C SER A 55 13.06 6.91 3.97
N LEU A 56 12.98 5.75 4.63
CA LEU A 56 11.78 4.95 4.60
C LEU A 56 10.75 5.59 5.54
N VAL A 57 9.59 5.96 4.99
CA VAL A 57 8.45 6.39 5.80
C VAL A 57 7.71 5.13 6.26
N SER A 58 7.86 4.80 7.55
CA SER A 58 7.28 3.61 8.17
C SER A 58 6.03 3.94 9.01
N GLU A 59 5.64 2.97 9.84
CA GLU A 59 4.67 3.15 10.92
C GLU A 59 5.01 4.36 11.80
N MET A 60 3.98 5.00 12.35
CA MET A 60 4.17 6.13 13.26
C MET A 60 4.65 5.65 14.63
N GLU A 61 5.47 6.47 15.30
CA GLU A 61 5.75 6.29 16.73
C GLU A 61 4.44 6.34 17.54
N GLU A 62 4.36 5.57 18.62
CA GLU A 62 3.11 5.36 19.38
C GLU A 62 2.54 6.69 19.89
N GLU A 63 3.39 7.59 20.40
CA GLU A 63 2.98 8.89 20.92
C GLU A 63 2.36 9.78 19.82
N ASP A 64 2.99 9.84 18.64
CA ASP A 64 2.50 10.62 17.50
C ASP A 64 1.23 10.00 16.91
N ALA A 65 1.14 8.67 16.90
CA ALA A 65 -0.04 7.93 16.47
C ALA A 65 -1.25 8.24 17.38
N VAL A 66 -1.06 8.20 18.70
CA VAL A 66 -2.09 8.55 19.69
C VAL A 66 -2.53 10.00 19.51
N ALA A 67 -1.58 10.92 19.37
CA ALA A 67 -1.88 12.34 19.13
C ALA A 67 -2.69 12.54 17.86
N LEU A 68 -2.33 11.86 16.77
CA LEU A 68 -3.05 11.91 15.49
C LEU A 68 -4.49 11.37 15.63
N LEU A 69 -4.68 10.26 16.35
CA LEU A 69 -6.00 9.67 16.57
C LEU A 69 -6.91 10.63 17.32
N LEU A 70 -6.45 11.15 18.47
CA LEU A 70 -7.23 12.05 19.31
C LEU A 70 -7.60 13.33 18.57
N LYS A 71 -6.66 13.90 17.81
CA LYS A 71 -6.89 15.06 16.93
C LYS A 71 -7.96 14.76 15.88
N SER A 72 -7.84 13.63 15.17
CA SER A 72 -8.77 13.23 14.11
C SER A 72 -10.17 12.86 14.66
N ALA A 73 -10.21 12.34 15.88
CA ALA A 73 -11.43 12.01 16.62
C ALA A 73 -12.13 13.22 17.25
N LEU A 74 -11.51 14.41 17.21
CA LEU A 74 -11.94 15.61 17.92
C LEU A 74 -12.11 15.37 19.44
N GLN A 75 -11.24 14.53 20.01
CA GLN A 75 -11.21 14.20 21.43
C GLN A 75 -10.10 14.97 22.14
N LYS A 76 -10.35 15.34 23.40
CA LYS A 76 -9.32 15.97 24.23
C LYS A 76 -8.37 14.91 24.78
N ALA A 77 -7.08 15.24 24.84
CA ALA A 77 -6.10 14.44 25.53
C ALA A 77 -6.37 14.44 27.04
N THR A 78 -6.68 13.25 27.56
CA THR A 78 -6.82 12.91 28.97
C THR A 78 -6.18 11.54 29.18
N VAL A 79 -5.77 11.22 30.41
CA VAL A 79 -5.16 9.91 30.73
C VAL A 79 -6.02 8.74 30.25
N HIS A 80 -7.34 8.81 30.44
CA HIS A 80 -8.28 7.77 30.01
C HIS A 80 -8.34 7.64 28.47
N THR A 81 -8.49 8.76 27.77
CA THR A 81 -8.60 8.74 26.30
C THR A 81 -7.29 8.37 25.63
N GLU A 82 -6.14 8.72 26.22
CA GLU A 82 -4.81 8.34 25.72
C GLU A 82 -4.59 6.83 25.85
N GLN A 83 -4.99 6.21 26.97
CA GLN A 83 -4.92 4.76 27.15
C GLN A 83 -5.74 4.01 26.10
N ILE A 84 -6.99 4.43 25.87
CA ILE A 84 -7.84 3.82 24.85
C ILE A 84 -7.29 4.09 23.45
N ALA A 85 -6.80 5.30 23.19
CA ALA A 85 -6.19 5.65 21.92
C ALA A 85 -4.98 4.76 21.63
N ALA A 86 -4.13 4.48 22.62
CA ALA A 86 -2.98 3.58 22.50
C ALA A 86 -3.40 2.17 22.04
N GLU A 87 -4.44 1.61 22.66
CA GLU A 87 -4.99 0.30 22.25
C GLU A 87 -5.52 0.33 20.82
N ILE A 88 -6.20 1.41 20.43
CA ILE A 88 -6.71 1.58 19.07
C ILE A 88 -5.57 1.69 18.07
N VAL A 89 -4.60 2.60 18.26
CA VAL A 89 -3.51 2.79 17.28
C VAL A 89 -2.64 1.55 17.13
N LYS A 90 -2.45 0.78 18.21
CA LYS A 90 -1.78 -0.51 18.17
C LYS A 90 -2.54 -1.52 17.32
N SER A 91 -3.87 -1.59 17.43
CA SER A 91 -4.71 -2.42 16.56
C SER A 91 -4.70 -1.96 15.09
N LEU A 92 -4.33 -0.70 14.86
CA LEU A 92 -4.18 -0.11 13.53
C LEU A 92 -2.76 -0.22 12.97
N HIS A 93 -1.88 -0.95 13.67
CA HIS A 93 -0.47 -1.08 13.31
C HIS A 93 0.21 0.27 13.07
N HIS A 94 -0.21 1.28 13.85
CA HIS A 94 0.29 2.65 13.78
C HIS A 94 0.30 3.28 12.37
N LEU A 95 -0.56 2.78 11.47
CA LEU A 95 -0.64 3.29 10.10
C LEU A 95 -1.40 4.61 10.08
N ALA A 96 -0.71 5.72 9.81
CA ALA A 96 -1.25 7.08 9.83
C ALA A 96 -2.61 7.20 9.12
N LEU A 97 -2.73 6.64 7.92
CA LEU A 97 -3.97 6.71 7.13
C LEU A 97 -5.14 5.95 7.79
N ALA A 98 -4.87 4.77 8.37
CA ALA A 98 -5.89 4.02 9.10
C ALA A 98 -6.30 4.75 10.40
N ILE A 99 -5.35 5.41 11.06
CA ILE A 99 -5.59 6.23 12.25
C ILE A 99 -6.51 7.41 11.93
N VAL A 100 -6.24 8.15 10.84
CA VAL A 100 -7.09 9.27 10.41
C VAL A 100 -8.51 8.79 10.10
N GLN A 101 -8.65 7.65 9.42
CA GLN A 101 -9.95 7.06 9.12
C GLN A 101 -10.70 6.60 10.38
N ALA A 102 -10.01 5.96 11.32
CA ALA A 102 -10.58 5.58 12.61
C ALA A 102 -11.02 6.82 13.41
N GLY A 103 -10.19 7.87 13.45
CA GLY A 103 -10.53 9.13 14.09
C GLY A 103 -11.76 9.80 13.46
N ALA A 104 -11.83 9.86 12.14
CA ALA A 104 -13.00 10.36 11.42
C ALA A 104 -14.28 9.54 11.70
N PHE A 105 -14.15 8.23 11.96
CA PHE A 105 -15.26 7.39 12.39
C PHE A 105 -15.66 7.67 13.85
N ILE A 106 -14.70 7.78 14.76
CA ILE A 106 -14.92 8.08 16.19
C ILE A 106 -15.61 9.43 16.36
N SER A 107 -15.20 10.46 15.62
CA SER A 107 -15.80 11.80 15.72
C SER A 107 -17.29 11.79 15.36
N LYS A 108 -17.71 10.91 14.44
CA LYS A 108 -19.12 10.70 14.07
C LYS A 108 -19.88 9.87 15.10
N SER A 109 -19.28 8.81 15.66
CA SER A 109 -19.93 7.94 16.63
C SER A 109 -19.96 8.52 18.05
N ARG A 110 -19.11 9.52 18.34
CA ARG A 110 -18.94 10.19 19.64
C ARG A 110 -18.64 9.25 20.81
N ASN A 111 -18.13 8.05 20.52
CA ASN A 111 -17.85 7.04 21.54
C ASN A 111 -16.48 6.41 21.25
N LEU A 112 -15.52 6.70 22.12
CA LEU A 112 -14.17 6.14 22.06
C LEU A 112 -14.14 4.71 22.62
N ASP A 113 -14.82 4.47 23.76
CA ASP A 113 -14.80 3.20 24.50
C ASP A 113 -15.41 2.02 23.72
N GLY A 114 -16.41 2.28 22.87
CA GLY A 114 -17.02 1.26 21.99
C GLY A 114 -16.39 1.16 20.60
N CYS A 115 -15.44 2.05 20.27
CA CYS A 115 -14.99 2.22 18.90
C CYS A 115 -14.08 1.11 18.42
N LEU A 116 -13.22 0.54 19.28
CA LEU A 116 -12.31 -0.52 18.87
C LEU A 116 -13.06 -1.75 18.36
N ALA A 117 -14.05 -2.25 19.11
CA ALA A 117 -14.85 -3.40 18.71
C ALA A 117 -15.66 -3.14 17.43
N LEU A 118 -16.24 -1.93 17.30
CA LEU A 118 -16.97 -1.53 16.10
C LEU A 118 -16.06 -1.37 14.90
N TYR A 119 -14.89 -0.75 15.06
CA TYR A 119 -13.91 -0.56 14.01
C TYR A 119 -13.37 -1.92 13.55
N THR A 120 -12.90 -2.78 14.45
CA THR A 120 -12.42 -4.13 14.12
C THR A 120 -13.49 -4.93 13.35
N LYS A 121 -14.76 -4.86 13.78
CA LYS A 121 -15.86 -5.53 13.08
C LYS A 121 -16.14 -4.95 11.69
N ASN A 122 -15.88 -3.67 11.46
CA ASN A 122 -16.21 -2.95 10.23
C ASN A 122 -14.99 -2.53 9.41
N GLN A 123 -13.78 -2.97 9.78
CA GLN A 123 -12.52 -2.44 9.29
C GLN A 123 -12.44 -2.51 7.76
N ALA A 124 -12.79 -3.66 7.18
CA ALA A 124 -12.80 -3.82 5.73
C ALA A 124 -13.74 -2.86 5.02
N ARG A 125 -14.91 -2.57 5.62
CA ARG A 125 -15.87 -1.61 5.08
C ARG A 125 -15.33 -0.19 5.21
N LEU A 126 -14.76 0.18 6.35
CA LEU A 126 -14.21 1.51 6.60
C LEU A 126 -12.99 1.82 5.72
N LEU A 127 -12.09 0.86 5.53
CA LEU A 127 -10.94 0.99 4.62
C LEU A 127 -11.35 1.02 3.13
N SER A 128 -12.58 0.61 2.81
CA SER A 128 -13.16 0.67 1.46
C SER A 128 -14.02 1.90 1.19
N GLU A 129 -14.48 2.60 2.22
CA GLU A 129 -15.37 3.76 2.13
C GLU A 129 -14.58 5.08 2.26
N LYS A 130 -14.97 6.10 1.50
CA LYS A 130 -14.42 7.44 1.68
C LYS A 130 -15.14 8.18 2.81
N PRO A 131 -14.43 8.96 3.64
CA PRO A 131 -15.07 9.97 4.47
C PRO A 131 -15.86 10.95 3.57
N SER A 132 -17.12 11.18 3.90
CA SER A 132 -18.06 12.05 3.16
C SER A 132 -17.59 13.51 3.01
N GLN A 133 -16.63 13.93 3.84
CA GLN A 133 -16.06 15.27 3.89
C GLN A 133 -14.56 15.16 4.24
N SER A 134 -13.75 14.51 3.39
CA SER A 134 -12.30 14.62 3.51
C SER A 134 -11.84 15.98 3.00
N HIS A 135 -11.04 16.69 3.79
CA HIS A 135 -10.36 17.91 3.33
C HIS A 135 -9.29 17.60 2.27
N ASP A 136 -8.81 16.36 2.22
CA ASP A 136 -7.89 15.89 1.21
C ASP A 136 -8.65 15.51 -0.06
N CYS A 137 -8.25 16.10 -1.19
CA CYS A 137 -8.73 15.75 -2.54
C CYS A 137 -8.30 14.34 -2.99
N TYR A 138 -7.77 13.50 -2.09
CA TYR A 138 -7.26 12.17 -2.41
C TYR A 138 -8.41 11.26 -2.87
N ALA A 139 -8.35 10.84 -4.13
CA ALA A 139 -9.46 10.21 -4.82
C ALA A 139 -9.62 8.70 -4.50
N HIS A 140 -8.74 8.12 -3.69
CA HIS A 140 -8.68 6.67 -3.50
C HIS A 140 -8.77 6.30 -2.01
N THR A 141 -9.48 5.22 -1.71
CA THR A 141 -9.39 4.57 -0.39
C THR A 141 -8.15 3.68 -0.34
N VAL A 142 -7.80 3.24 0.86
CA VAL A 142 -6.68 2.31 1.10
C VAL A 142 -6.84 1.06 0.21
N TYR A 143 -8.03 0.46 0.21
CA TYR A 143 -8.30 -0.73 -0.58
C TYR A 143 -8.25 -0.48 -2.09
N THR A 144 -8.77 0.66 -2.58
CA THR A 144 -8.68 0.96 -4.02
C THR A 144 -7.24 1.15 -4.47
N THR A 145 -6.38 1.72 -3.61
CA THR A 145 -4.96 1.93 -3.93
C THR A 145 -4.22 0.58 -4.04
N TRP A 146 -4.49 -0.35 -3.10
CA TRP A 146 -3.92 -1.69 -3.17
C TRP A 146 -4.47 -2.49 -4.35
N GLN A 147 -5.77 -2.39 -4.64
CA GLN A 147 -6.37 -3.07 -5.80
C GLN A 147 -5.73 -2.61 -7.11
N MET A 148 -5.56 -1.31 -7.32
CA MET A 148 -4.89 -0.79 -8.52
C MET A 148 -3.44 -1.27 -8.65
N SER A 149 -2.75 -1.44 -7.53
CA SER A 149 -1.38 -1.94 -7.51
C SER A 149 -1.34 -3.44 -7.84
N PHE A 150 -2.29 -4.21 -7.30
CA PHE A 150 -2.44 -5.63 -7.57
C PHE A 150 -2.85 -5.95 -9.01
N ASP A 151 -3.76 -5.17 -9.59
CA ASP A 151 -4.23 -5.34 -10.97
C ASP A 151 -3.13 -5.14 -12.02
N ARG A 152 -2.01 -4.53 -11.63
CA ARG A 152 -0.82 -4.34 -12.46
C ARG A 152 0.19 -5.50 -12.35
N LEU A 153 0.00 -6.44 -11.42
CA LEU A 153 0.91 -7.56 -11.23
C LEU A 153 0.75 -8.61 -12.33
N THR A 154 1.86 -9.23 -12.71
CA THR A 154 1.85 -10.45 -13.51
C THR A 154 1.18 -11.60 -12.74
N PRO A 155 0.62 -12.60 -13.44
CA PRO A 155 -0.04 -13.72 -12.77
C PRO A 155 0.81 -14.42 -11.70
N PRO A 156 2.11 -14.74 -11.91
CA PRO A 156 2.94 -15.34 -10.88
C PRO A 156 3.14 -14.45 -9.64
N ALA A 157 3.32 -13.15 -9.83
CA ALA A 157 3.45 -12.17 -8.75
C ALA A 157 2.15 -12.01 -7.94
N ALA A 158 1.02 -11.93 -8.64
CA ALA A 158 -0.31 -11.90 -8.02
C ALA A 158 -0.58 -13.18 -7.22
N MET A 159 -0.27 -14.36 -7.77
CA MET A 159 -0.42 -15.64 -7.09
C MET A 159 0.49 -15.74 -5.87
N PHE A 160 1.74 -15.28 -5.94
CA PHE A 160 2.64 -15.23 -4.79
C PHE A 160 1.99 -14.48 -3.62
N LEU A 161 1.50 -13.27 -3.86
CA LEU A 161 0.87 -12.46 -2.82
C LEU A 161 -0.38 -13.15 -2.24
N GLN A 162 -1.21 -13.74 -3.11
CA GLN A 162 -2.38 -14.50 -2.68
C GLN A 162 -2.02 -15.71 -1.81
N HIS A 163 -0.97 -16.46 -2.15
CA HIS A 163 -0.54 -17.61 -1.35
C HIS A 163 0.02 -17.18 -0.01
N CYS A 164 0.75 -16.06 0.03
CA CYS A 164 1.24 -15.50 1.29
C CYS A 164 0.11 -15.08 2.24
N SER A 165 -1.10 -14.78 1.74
CA SER A 165 -2.26 -14.46 2.58
C SER A 165 -2.73 -15.62 3.48
N PHE A 166 -2.33 -16.86 3.15
CA PHE A 166 -2.57 -18.05 3.96
C PHE A 166 -1.46 -18.33 4.98
N LEU A 167 -0.30 -17.70 4.81
CA LEU A 167 0.82 -17.78 5.74
C LEU A 167 0.68 -16.70 6.81
N HIS A 168 1.48 -16.81 7.88
CA HIS A 168 1.64 -15.69 8.79
C HIS A 168 2.24 -14.49 8.03
N TYR A 169 1.73 -13.27 8.26
CA TYR A 169 2.13 -12.06 7.53
C TYR A 169 3.59 -11.65 7.73
N ASN A 170 4.29 -12.28 8.67
CA ASN A 170 5.68 -12.06 9.00
C ASN A 170 6.43 -13.39 8.95
N GLY A 171 7.65 -13.37 8.39
CA GLY A 171 8.59 -14.48 8.45
C GLY A 171 8.44 -15.45 7.28
N ILE A 172 7.99 -14.96 6.13
CA ILE A 172 7.80 -15.78 4.94
C ILE A 172 9.16 -15.93 4.24
N SER A 173 9.66 -17.15 4.10
CA SER A 173 10.91 -17.42 3.37
C SER A 173 10.64 -18.08 2.01
N GLU A 174 11.56 -17.89 1.07
CA GLU A 174 11.55 -18.60 -0.21
C GLU A 174 11.58 -20.13 -0.02
N GLU A 175 12.30 -20.59 1.01
CA GLU A 175 12.49 -22.02 1.31
C GLU A 175 11.16 -22.75 1.50
N ILE A 176 10.14 -22.11 2.09
CA ILE A 176 8.81 -22.73 2.28
C ILE A 176 8.23 -23.18 0.92
N PHE A 177 8.36 -22.34 -0.11
CA PHE A 177 7.86 -22.64 -1.44
C PHE A 177 8.75 -23.64 -2.18
N SER A 178 10.07 -23.50 -2.06
CA SER A 178 11.04 -24.44 -2.63
C SER A 178 10.89 -25.86 -2.05
N TYR A 179 10.57 -25.98 -0.76
CA TYR A 179 10.28 -27.28 -0.16
C TYR A 179 8.92 -27.82 -0.58
N ALA A 180 7.90 -26.97 -0.68
CA ALA A 180 6.57 -27.38 -1.15
C ALA A 180 6.57 -27.91 -2.58
N SER A 181 7.40 -27.36 -3.48
CA SER A 181 7.52 -27.83 -4.87
C SER A 181 8.09 -29.25 -4.98
N LYS A 182 8.88 -29.68 -3.98
CA LYS A 182 9.50 -31.01 -3.91
C LYS A 182 8.61 -32.03 -3.19
N TYR A 183 7.53 -31.58 -2.55
CA TYR A 183 6.66 -32.44 -1.76
C TYR A 183 5.81 -33.35 -2.64
N GLN A 184 5.81 -34.65 -2.35
CA GLN A 184 4.97 -35.63 -3.02
C GLN A 184 3.68 -35.82 -2.23
N PHE A 185 2.57 -35.31 -2.78
CA PHE A 185 1.26 -35.44 -2.16
C PHE A 185 0.78 -36.91 -2.16
N PRO A 186 0.22 -37.41 -1.03
CA PRO A 186 -0.38 -38.74 -0.99
C PRO A 186 -1.46 -38.90 -2.06
N SER A 187 -1.46 -40.06 -2.74
CA SER A 187 -2.41 -40.36 -3.82
C SER A 187 -3.84 -40.66 -3.33
N ASP A 188 -4.16 -40.44 -2.05
CA ASP A 188 -5.34 -40.96 -1.37
C ASP A 188 -6.62 -40.13 -1.60
N GLY A 189 -6.84 -39.61 -2.82
CA GLY A 189 -8.15 -39.14 -3.28
C GLY A 189 -8.74 -37.89 -2.60
N SER A 190 -8.26 -37.50 -1.42
CA SER A 190 -8.56 -36.23 -0.77
C SER A 190 -7.88 -35.12 -1.57
N SER A 191 -8.68 -34.29 -2.25
CA SER A 191 -8.31 -32.92 -2.67
C SER A 191 -7.49 -32.67 -3.96
N LYS A 192 -7.64 -33.49 -5.03
CA LYS A 192 -7.05 -33.13 -6.35
C LYS A 192 -7.44 -31.70 -6.82
N GLU A 193 -8.63 -31.25 -6.45
CA GLU A 193 -9.15 -29.91 -6.79
C GLU A 193 -8.58 -28.81 -5.88
N GLU A 194 -8.34 -29.07 -4.59
CA GLU A 194 -7.82 -28.05 -3.65
C GLU A 194 -6.33 -27.80 -3.89
N LEU A 195 -5.58 -28.82 -4.32
CA LEU A 195 -4.17 -28.72 -4.64
C LEU A 195 -3.89 -28.11 -6.03
N GLN A 196 -4.92 -27.94 -6.88
CA GLN A 196 -4.73 -27.44 -8.23
C GLN A 196 -4.07 -26.05 -8.25
N LYS A 197 -4.57 -25.11 -7.43
CA LYS A 197 -4.05 -23.72 -7.40
C LYS A 197 -2.64 -23.62 -6.80
N PRO A 198 -2.33 -24.26 -5.66
CA PRO A 198 -0.96 -24.31 -5.15
C PRO A 198 0.03 -24.93 -6.14
N LEU A 199 -0.35 -26.02 -6.82
CA LEU A 199 0.51 -26.67 -7.82
C LEU A 199 0.72 -25.78 -9.06
N GLU A 200 -0.33 -25.13 -9.55
CA GLU A 200 -0.24 -24.14 -10.62
C GLU A 200 0.74 -23.01 -10.23
N PHE A 201 0.60 -22.46 -9.02
CA PHE A 201 1.49 -21.43 -8.50
C PHE A 201 2.96 -21.90 -8.48
N LEU A 202 3.23 -23.05 -7.85
CA LEU A 202 4.59 -23.58 -7.73
C LEU A 202 5.21 -23.86 -9.11
N SER A 203 4.40 -24.30 -10.09
CA SER A 203 4.88 -24.60 -11.45
C SER A 203 5.49 -23.41 -12.18
N HIS A 204 5.14 -22.17 -11.81
CA HIS A 204 5.76 -20.97 -12.39
C HIS A 204 7.23 -20.80 -11.98
N PHE A 205 7.65 -21.41 -10.88
CA PHE A 205 8.96 -21.26 -10.25
C PHE A 205 9.77 -22.56 -10.26
N VAL A 206 9.37 -23.54 -11.08
CA VAL A 206 10.08 -24.81 -11.24
C VAL A 206 10.52 -24.95 -12.69
N GLU A 207 11.79 -25.27 -12.88
CA GLU A 207 12.37 -25.55 -14.19
C GLU A 207 11.83 -26.87 -14.77
N PRO A 208 11.94 -27.11 -16.10
CA PRO A 208 11.59 -28.40 -16.69
C PRO A 208 12.36 -29.60 -16.10
N THR A 209 13.50 -29.36 -15.46
CA THR A 209 14.32 -30.34 -14.73
C THR A 209 13.69 -30.78 -13.40
N GLY A 210 12.70 -30.04 -12.89
CA GLY A 210 12.12 -30.21 -11.56
C GLY A 210 12.81 -29.40 -10.46
N GLU A 211 13.88 -28.66 -10.79
CA GLU A 211 14.58 -27.81 -9.84
C GLU A 211 13.89 -26.46 -9.64
N TRP A 212 14.05 -25.88 -8.45
CA TRP A 212 13.48 -24.58 -8.11
C TRP A 212 14.26 -23.44 -8.76
N ASP A 213 13.55 -22.55 -9.46
CA ASP A 213 14.10 -21.37 -10.14
C ASP A 213 14.00 -20.14 -9.22
N SER A 214 15.04 -19.96 -8.39
CA SER A 214 15.14 -18.80 -7.50
C SER A 214 15.17 -17.46 -8.25
N LEU A 215 15.61 -17.42 -9.50
CA LEU A 215 15.67 -16.18 -10.27
C LEU A 215 14.27 -15.74 -10.72
N ARG A 216 13.43 -16.66 -11.17
CA ARG A 216 12.01 -16.37 -11.45
C ARG A 216 11.26 -15.96 -10.20
N PHE A 217 11.52 -16.64 -9.08
CA PHE A 217 10.90 -16.30 -7.81
C PHE A 217 11.32 -14.89 -7.33
N LEU A 218 12.61 -14.56 -7.44
CA LEU A 218 13.11 -13.23 -7.18
C LEU A 218 12.46 -12.18 -8.09
N GLY A 219 12.28 -12.48 -9.38
CA GLY A 219 11.60 -11.60 -10.32
C GLY A 219 10.17 -11.26 -9.89
N ALA A 220 9.38 -12.28 -9.56
CA ALA A 220 8.00 -12.10 -9.10
C ALA A 220 7.91 -11.34 -7.77
N THR A 221 8.78 -11.65 -6.81
CA THR A 221 8.78 -10.98 -5.50
C THR A 221 9.25 -9.52 -5.58
N ASN A 222 10.26 -9.23 -6.40
CA ASN A 222 10.69 -7.86 -6.71
C ASN A 222 9.57 -7.04 -7.36
N GLU A 223 8.78 -7.67 -8.26
CA GLU A 223 7.62 -7.02 -8.87
C GLU A 223 6.60 -6.62 -7.80
N VAL A 224 6.20 -7.54 -6.91
CA VAL A 224 5.27 -7.25 -5.81
C VAL A 224 5.83 -6.16 -4.88
N GLN A 225 7.13 -6.20 -4.59
CA GLN A 225 7.80 -5.20 -3.77
C GLN A 225 7.85 -3.82 -4.43
N SER A 226 7.98 -3.74 -5.77
CA SER A 226 7.98 -2.47 -6.52
C SER A 226 6.68 -1.68 -6.34
N TYR A 227 5.60 -2.36 -5.96
CA TYR A 227 4.30 -1.77 -5.64
C TYR A 227 4.06 -1.53 -4.14
N SER A 228 5.06 -1.73 -3.26
CA SER A 228 4.95 -1.67 -1.79
C SER A 228 3.88 -2.59 -1.20
N LEU A 229 3.59 -3.73 -1.85
CA LEU A 229 2.63 -4.70 -1.31
C LEU A 229 3.31 -5.66 -0.30
N ILE A 230 4.63 -5.80 -0.38
CA ILE A 230 5.46 -6.56 0.54
C ILE A 230 6.77 -5.81 0.83
N SER A 231 7.41 -6.18 1.93
CA SER A 231 8.77 -5.76 2.28
C SER A 231 9.68 -6.99 2.40
N PHE A 232 10.98 -6.80 2.18
CA PHE A 232 11.99 -7.85 2.32
C PHE A 232 13.10 -7.39 3.26
N ASP A 233 13.39 -8.19 4.29
CA ASP A 233 14.54 -8.00 5.17
C ASP A 233 15.72 -8.80 4.61
N ALA A 234 16.71 -8.09 4.07
CA ALA A 234 17.86 -8.72 3.44
C ALA A 234 18.78 -9.46 4.43
N GLU A 235 18.82 -9.04 5.70
CA GLU A 235 19.64 -9.69 6.73
C GLU A 235 19.00 -11.01 7.14
N LYS A 236 17.69 -11.01 7.38
CA LYS A 236 16.95 -12.21 7.78
C LYS A 236 16.56 -13.10 6.59
N LYS A 237 16.57 -12.56 5.37
CA LYS A 237 16.05 -13.18 4.14
C LYS A 237 14.57 -13.57 4.26
N LEU A 238 13.78 -12.67 4.83
CA LEU A 238 12.35 -12.89 5.09
C LEU A 238 11.51 -11.82 4.42
N PHE A 239 10.36 -12.22 3.90
CA PHE A 239 9.31 -11.34 3.43
C PHE A 239 8.31 -11.02 4.55
N PHE A 240 7.78 -9.81 4.47
CA PHE A 240 6.80 -9.24 5.39
C PHE A 240 5.67 -8.62 4.59
N ILE A 241 4.45 -8.83 5.03
CA ILE A 241 3.26 -8.21 4.47
C ILE A 241 2.65 -7.36 5.57
N HIS A 242 2.38 -6.09 5.28
CA HIS A 242 1.69 -5.24 6.23
C HIS A 242 0.34 -5.89 6.61
N PRO A 243 -0.05 -5.99 7.90
CA PRO A 243 -1.22 -6.76 8.32
C PRO A 243 -2.53 -6.37 7.62
N PHE A 244 -2.69 -5.09 7.26
CA PHE A 244 -3.84 -4.68 6.45
C PHE A 244 -3.78 -5.12 4.99
N VAL A 245 -2.60 -5.16 4.37
CA VAL A 245 -2.44 -5.71 3.01
C VAL A 245 -2.71 -7.21 3.08
N HIS A 246 -2.16 -7.90 4.08
CA HIS A 246 -2.37 -9.34 4.30
C HIS A 246 -3.85 -9.68 4.45
N SER A 247 -4.55 -9.08 5.42
CA SER A 247 -5.99 -9.28 5.63
C SER A 247 -6.87 -8.80 4.47
N TRP A 248 -6.41 -7.83 3.68
CA TRP A 248 -7.08 -7.41 2.45
C TRP A 248 -6.96 -8.47 1.36
N THR A 249 -5.78 -9.10 1.20
CA THR A 249 -5.53 -10.17 0.23
C THR A 249 -6.14 -11.53 0.62
N SER A 250 -6.39 -11.76 1.90
CA SER A 250 -6.99 -13.01 2.36
C SER A 250 -8.41 -13.21 1.77
N PRO A 251 -8.74 -14.42 1.31
CA PRO A 251 -10.09 -14.71 0.82
C PRO A 251 -11.11 -14.55 1.96
N LYS A 252 -12.06 -13.64 1.78
CA LYS A 252 -13.15 -13.42 2.75
C LYS A 252 -14.33 -14.35 2.44
N PRO A 253 -15.01 -14.90 3.46
CA PRO A 253 -16.29 -15.59 3.25
C PRO A 253 -17.28 -14.60 2.60
N GLU A 254 -18.16 -15.11 1.73
CA GLU A 254 -19.12 -14.31 0.95
C GLU A 254 -19.98 -13.41 1.85
N ILE A 255 -19.57 -12.16 2.04
CA ILE A 255 -20.42 -11.09 2.58
C ILE A 255 -20.93 -10.31 1.38
N SER A 256 -22.25 -10.27 1.22
CA SER A 256 -22.92 -9.60 0.11
C SER A 256 -22.45 -8.13 -0.01
N GLY A 257 -21.92 -7.76 -1.18
CA GLY A 257 -21.58 -6.38 -1.52
C GLY A 257 -20.09 -6.06 -1.71
N MET A 258 -19.16 -6.98 -1.41
CA MET A 258 -17.75 -6.78 -1.78
C MET A 258 -17.44 -7.36 -3.18
N PRO A 259 -16.63 -6.67 -4.02
CA PRO A 259 -16.16 -7.23 -5.28
C PRO A 259 -15.46 -8.58 -5.04
N ARG A 260 -15.81 -9.58 -5.84
CA ARG A 260 -15.16 -10.90 -5.79
C ARG A 260 -13.69 -10.76 -6.20
N PHE A 261 -12.82 -11.51 -5.52
CA PHE A 261 -11.52 -11.88 -6.07
C PHE A 261 -11.69 -12.55 -7.43
N GLY A 262 -10.98 -12.06 -8.44
CA GLY A 262 -10.69 -12.82 -9.67
C GLY A 262 -11.84 -13.07 -10.65
N LYS A 263 -12.95 -12.32 -10.62
CA LYS A 263 -13.83 -12.28 -11.81
C LYS A 263 -13.38 -11.17 -12.73
N SER A 264 -12.55 -11.55 -13.72
CA SER A 264 -12.34 -10.81 -14.95
C SER A 264 -13.67 -10.65 -15.70
N GLY A 265 -14.46 -9.64 -15.31
CA GLY A 265 -15.31 -8.97 -16.27
C GLY A 265 -14.41 -8.03 -17.05
N GLN A 266 -14.20 -8.29 -18.35
CA GLN A 266 -13.63 -7.30 -19.25
C GLN A 266 -14.41 -5.99 -19.08
N ALA A 267 -13.82 -5.02 -18.40
CA ALA A 267 -14.26 -3.65 -18.52
C ALA A 267 -13.92 -3.23 -19.97
N PRO A 268 -14.85 -2.64 -20.73
CA PRO A 268 -14.53 -2.12 -22.05
C PRO A 268 -13.39 -1.10 -21.89
N LEU A 269 -12.35 -1.23 -22.72
CA LEU A 269 -11.33 -0.19 -22.84
C LEU A 269 -12.02 1.15 -23.11
N PRO A 270 -11.67 2.24 -22.38
CA PRO A 270 -12.20 3.55 -22.71
C PRO A 270 -11.74 3.95 -24.11
N SER A 271 -12.71 4.36 -24.93
CA SER A 271 -12.50 4.87 -26.29
C SER A 271 -11.47 6.00 -26.31
N PRO A 272 -10.55 6.06 -27.28
CA PRO A 272 -9.47 7.06 -27.34
C PRO A 272 -9.92 8.50 -27.66
N TYR A 273 -11.23 8.80 -27.61
CA TYR A 273 -11.79 10.10 -27.96
C TYR A 273 -12.83 10.60 -26.95
N MET A 274 -12.46 10.73 -25.68
CA MET A 274 -13.19 11.59 -24.75
C MET A 274 -12.22 12.47 -23.97
N SER A 275 -12.16 13.74 -24.37
CA SER A 275 -11.48 14.82 -23.68
C SER A 275 -11.98 14.91 -22.23
N ALA A 276 -11.05 14.91 -21.26
CA ALA A 276 -11.37 15.13 -19.86
C ALA A 276 -12.05 16.51 -19.67
N PRO A 277 -13.11 16.61 -18.84
CA PRO A 277 -13.62 17.92 -18.43
C PRO A 277 -12.54 18.62 -17.60
N GLY A 278 -12.29 19.89 -17.93
CA GLY A 278 -11.29 20.73 -17.27
C GLY A 278 -11.54 20.89 -15.76
N PRO A 279 -10.52 21.27 -14.99
CA PRO A 279 -10.62 21.37 -13.54
C PRO A 279 -11.65 22.43 -13.14
N PRO A 280 -12.46 22.19 -12.08
CA PRO A 280 -13.31 23.22 -11.52
C PRO A 280 -12.44 24.33 -10.89
N SER A 281 -12.87 25.58 -11.10
CA SER A 281 -12.25 26.79 -10.54
C SER A 281 -12.10 26.72 -9.01
N PRO A 282 -11.03 27.27 -8.42
CA PRO A 282 -10.81 27.21 -6.98
C PRO A 282 -11.81 28.12 -6.23
N CYS A 283 -12.57 27.52 -5.30
CA CYS A 283 -13.23 28.26 -4.24
C CYS A 283 -12.18 28.72 -3.22
N MET A 284 -11.90 30.02 -3.22
CA MET A 284 -11.03 30.69 -2.26
C MET A 284 -11.76 30.75 -0.91
N VAL A 285 -11.23 30.09 0.11
CA VAL A 285 -11.62 30.28 1.51
C VAL A 285 -10.34 30.56 2.29
N ASP A 286 -10.11 31.85 2.54
CA ASP A 286 -9.01 32.37 3.35
C ASP A 286 -9.18 31.97 4.82
N ILE A 287 -8.26 31.15 5.35
CA ILE A 287 -8.08 31.01 6.80
C ILE A 287 -6.60 30.84 7.12
N TRP A 288 -5.87 31.95 7.27
CA TRP A 288 -4.63 32.02 8.05
C TRP A 288 -4.50 33.42 8.69
N PRO A 289 -4.60 33.57 10.03
CA PRO A 289 -3.97 34.69 10.72
C PRO A 289 -2.50 34.32 11.00
N GLY A 290 -1.60 35.23 10.64
CA GLY A 290 -0.16 34.99 10.58
C GLY A 290 0.54 34.76 11.91
N PHE A 291 1.78 34.27 11.78
CA PHE A 291 2.81 34.36 12.80
C PHE A 291 4.12 34.88 12.18
N PRO A 292 4.88 35.74 12.89
CA PRO A 292 6.09 36.37 12.37
C PRO A 292 7.31 35.46 12.52
N PHE A 293 8.18 35.45 11.52
CA PHE A 293 9.51 34.85 11.62
C PHE A 293 10.46 35.78 12.40
N PRO A 294 11.23 35.28 13.39
CA PRO A 294 12.39 35.99 13.90
C PRO A 294 13.56 35.90 12.91
N ARG A 295 14.34 36.99 12.88
CA ARG A 295 15.52 37.20 12.02
C ARG A 295 16.70 36.33 12.41
#